data_AF-A0A699ZQM5-F1
#
_entry.id   AF-A0A699ZQM5-F1
#
_cell.length_a   1.000
_cell.length_b   1.000
_cell.length_c   1.000
_cell.angle_alpha   90.00
_cell.angle_beta   90.00
_cell.angle_gamma   90.00
#
_symmetry.space_group_name_H-M   'P 1'
#
loop_
_entity.id
_entity.type
_entity.pdbx_description
1 polymer ?
#
loop_
_entity_poly.entity_id
_entity_poly.type
_entity_poly.pdbx_seq_one_letter_code
_entity_poly.pdbx_strand_id
1 'polypeptide(L)'
;MAAERKLKSEIDRTLKKVQEGQEIFEELWDQVHECDNSNQREKLEGELKKEIKKLQRLREQIKAWIAGADIKDKQPLMDARKSIEKDMERFKVCEREMKMAGRAGVPKAADPKEKAKDDARDWINASVESLTGKVEEYEYEMEELQVNVKKKQKPPARLTELEEVVARHKDHVGRLEKVLRCIDNETIAPEELEDLKSDMESYLVSCQT
;
A
#
# COMPACT_ATOMS: atom_id res chain seq x y z
N MET A 1 -45.58 -3.98 -14.14
CA MET A 1 -45.96 -2.62 -13.66
C MET A 1 -45.78 -2.42 -12.16
N ALA A 2 -46.30 -3.27 -11.25
CA ALA A 2 -46.14 -3.07 -9.80
C ALA A 2 -44.70 -3.31 -9.30
N ALA A 3 -44.02 -4.34 -9.83
CA ALA A 3 -42.63 -4.67 -9.49
C ALA A 3 -41.65 -3.56 -9.94
N GLU A 4 -41.81 -3.04 -11.16
CA GLU A 4 -41.00 -1.92 -11.70
C GLU A 4 -41.17 -0.63 -10.88
N ARG A 5 -42.40 -0.32 -10.42
CA ARG A 5 -42.64 0.83 -9.52
C ARG A 5 -42.02 0.62 -8.13
N LYS A 6 -42.07 -0.60 -7.60
CA LYS A 6 -41.45 -0.94 -6.31
C LYS A 6 -39.93 -0.80 -6.38
N LEU A 7 -39.31 -1.32 -7.44
CA LEU A 7 -37.88 -1.20 -7.69
C LEU A 7 -37.46 0.28 -7.84
N LYS A 8 -38.22 1.07 -8.59
CA LYS A 8 -37.96 2.51 -8.73
C LYS A 8 -37.99 3.23 -7.38
N SER A 9 -39.01 2.97 -6.55
CA SER A 9 -39.07 3.56 -5.20
C SER A 9 -37.93 3.12 -4.30
N GLU A 10 -37.40 1.90 -4.47
CA GLU A 10 -36.27 1.39 -3.72
C GLU A 10 -34.95 2.06 -4.14
N ILE A 11 -34.78 2.28 -5.45
CA ILE A 11 -33.68 3.05 -6.03
C ILE A 11 -33.68 4.47 -5.49
N ASP A 12 -34.81 5.18 -5.57
CA ASP A 12 -34.91 6.58 -5.13
C ASP A 12 -34.57 6.72 -3.63
N ARG A 13 -35.05 5.79 -2.78
CA ARG A 13 -34.71 5.75 -1.35
C ARG A 13 -33.24 5.48 -1.10
N THR A 14 -32.61 4.65 -1.93
CA THR A 14 -31.20 4.29 -1.78
C THR A 14 -30.31 5.44 -2.22
N LEU A 15 -30.63 6.11 -3.33
CA LEU A 15 -29.93 7.32 -3.76
C LEU A 15 -30.00 8.43 -2.71
N LYS A 16 -31.16 8.61 -2.07
CA LYS A 16 -31.30 9.55 -0.96
C LYS A 16 -30.41 9.20 0.24
N LYS A 17 -30.32 7.92 0.60
CA LYS A 17 -29.40 7.44 1.65
C LYS A 17 -27.93 7.62 1.28
N VAL A 18 -27.58 7.49 0.00
CA VAL A 18 -26.23 7.77 -0.46
C VAL A 18 -25.90 9.24 -0.25
N GLN A 19 -26.78 10.15 -0.68
CA GLN A 19 -26.58 11.60 -0.47
C GLN A 19 -26.45 11.94 1.02
N GLU A 20 -27.38 11.48 1.85
CA GLU A 20 -27.33 11.70 3.31
C GLU A 20 -26.04 11.13 3.92
N GLY A 21 -25.61 9.93 3.50
CA GLY A 21 -24.38 9.32 3.99
C GLY A 21 -23.12 10.04 3.53
N GLN A 22 -23.13 10.64 2.33
CA GLN A 22 -22.02 11.44 1.81
C GLN A 22 -21.91 12.80 2.53
N GLU A 23 -23.04 13.45 2.83
CA GLU A 23 -23.05 14.67 3.65
C GLU A 23 -22.49 14.41 5.05
N ILE A 24 -22.91 13.33 5.70
CA ILE A 24 -22.37 12.91 7.01
C ILE A 24 -20.89 12.57 6.90
N PHE A 25 -20.47 11.91 5.82
CA PHE A 25 -19.05 11.58 5.60
C PHE A 25 -18.20 12.85 5.48
N GLU A 26 -18.65 13.85 4.74
CA GLU A 26 -17.93 15.13 4.60
C GLU A 26 -17.90 15.90 5.93
N GLU A 27 -19.01 15.95 6.66
CA GLU A 27 -19.06 16.60 7.99
C GLU A 27 -18.09 15.93 8.98
N LEU A 28 -18.10 14.59 9.05
CA LEU A 28 -17.17 13.84 9.89
C LEU A 28 -15.72 14.03 9.42
N TRP A 29 -15.49 14.12 8.12
CA TRP A 29 -14.16 14.34 7.55
C TRP A 29 -13.59 15.69 7.99
N ASP A 30 -14.35 16.76 7.82
CA ASP A 30 -13.95 18.11 8.24
C ASP A 30 -13.70 18.16 9.75
N GLN A 31 -14.59 17.56 10.54
CA GLN A 31 -14.43 17.47 11.99
C GLN A 31 -13.18 16.69 12.41
N VAL A 32 -12.81 15.60 11.73
CA VAL A 32 -11.57 14.86 12.03
C VAL A 32 -10.34 15.72 11.76
N HIS A 33 -10.35 16.52 10.69
CA HIS A 33 -9.23 17.37 10.29
C HIS A 33 -9.11 18.66 11.12
N GLU A 34 -10.22 19.18 11.64
CA GLU A 34 -10.25 20.35 12.53
C GLU A 34 -10.06 19.99 14.01
N CYS A 35 -10.22 18.72 14.39
CA CYS A 35 -10.11 18.30 15.77
C CYS A 35 -8.65 18.12 16.24
N ASP A 36 -8.20 19.04 17.10
CA ASP A 36 -6.88 18.95 17.75
C ASP A 36 -6.83 17.94 18.91
N ASN A 37 -7.97 17.47 19.40
CA ASN A 37 -8.05 16.56 20.55
C ASN A 37 -7.93 15.10 20.10
N SER A 38 -6.84 14.44 20.49
CA SER A 38 -6.54 13.04 20.11
C SER A 38 -7.67 12.05 20.41
N ASN A 39 -8.29 12.10 21.59
CA ASN A 39 -9.34 11.13 21.98
C ASN A 39 -10.62 11.34 21.18
N GLN A 40 -10.96 12.61 20.92
CA GLN A 40 -12.14 12.96 20.13
C GLN A 40 -11.92 12.62 18.65
N ARG A 41 -10.69 12.86 18.14
CA ARG A 41 -10.29 12.51 16.78
C ARG A 41 -10.40 11.01 16.52
N GLU A 42 -9.88 10.16 17.41
CA GLU A 42 -9.99 8.69 17.26
C GLU A 42 -11.45 8.20 17.27
N LYS A 43 -12.32 8.85 18.06
CA LYS A 43 -13.75 8.55 18.06
C LYS A 43 -14.40 8.95 16.72
N LEU A 44 -14.10 10.15 16.21
CA LEU A 44 -14.60 10.64 14.93
C LEU A 44 -14.08 9.78 13.77
N GLU A 45 -12.82 9.34 13.79
CA GLU A 45 -12.25 8.38 12.83
C GLU A 45 -13.03 7.05 12.83
N GLY A 46 -13.40 6.56 14.01
CA GLY A 46 -14.24 5.37 14.17
C GLY A 46 -15.65 5.55 13.59
N GLU A 47 -16.22 6.75 13.68
CA GLU A 47 -17.52 7.10 13.09
C GLU A 47 -17.42 7.25 11.57
N LEU A 48 -16.39 7.94 11.08
CA LEU A 48 -16.05 8.08 9.65
C LEU A 48 -15.90 6.70 8.99
N LYS A 49 -15.19 5.77 9.65
CA LYS A 49 -15.03 4.38 9.21
C LYS A 49 -16.34 3.59 9.19
N LYS A 50 -17.27 3.87 10.09
CA LYS A 50 -18.60 3.24 10.07
C LYS A 50 -19.42 3.78 8.90
N GLU A 51 -19.36 5.08 8.63
CA GLU A 51 -20.12 5.71 7.56
C GLU A 51 -19.63 5.25 6.18
N ILE A 52 -18.31 5.22 5.95
CA ILE A 52 -17.76 4.74 4.67
C ILE A 52 -18.13 3.27 4.39
N LYS A 53 -18.22 2.43 5.43
CA LYS A 53 -18.70 1.04 5.30
C LYS A 53 -20.18 0.96 4.93
N LYS A 54 -21.03 1.90 5.37
CA LYS A 54 -22.44 1.96 4.94
C LYS A 54 -22.53 2.35 3.47
N LEU A 55 -21.80 3.40 3.06
CA LEU A 55 -21.71 3.82 1.65
C LEU A 55 -21.23 2.67 0.75
N GLN A 56 -20.21 1.91 1.18
CA GLN A 56 -19.73 0.73 0.45
C GLN A 56 -20.83 -0.33 0.24
N ARG A 57 -21.67 -0.60 1.25
CA ARG A 57 -22.80 -1.54 1.12
C ARG A 57 -23.84 -1.02 0.11
N LEU A 58 -24.17 0.27 0.16
CA LEU A 58 -25.08 0.90 -0.81
C LEU A 58 -24.50 0.83 -2.22
N ARG A 59 -23.17 1.01 -2.37
CA ARG A 59 -22.47 0.88 -3.66
C ARG A 59 -22.52 -0.53 -4.24
N GLU A 60 -22.42 -1.58 -3.42
CA GLU A 60 -22.60 -2.96 -3.90
C GLU A 60 -24.06 -3.24 -4.31
N GLN A 61 -25.04 -2.71 -3.57
CA GLN A 61 -26.46 -2.79 -3.96
C GLN A 61 -26.72 -2.09 -5.30
N ILE A 62 -26.19 -0.87 -5.47
CA ILE A 62 -26.26 -0.10 -6.71
C ILE A 62 -25.58 -0.85 -7.87
N LYS A 63 -24.43 -1.48 -7.63
CA LYS A 63 -23.72 -2.31 -8.64
C LYS A 63 -24.61 -3.46 -9.12
N ALA A 64 -25.32 -4.14 -8.22
CA ALA A 64 -26.24 -5.22 -8.58
C ALA A 64 -27.39 -4.71 -9.46
N TRP A 65 -27.93 -3.54 -9.15
CA TRP A 65 -28.96 -2.88 -9.97
C TRP A 65 -28.47 -2.44 -11.34
N ILE A 66 -27.25 -1.91 -11.45
CA ILE A 66 -26.63 -1.57 -12.73
C ILE A 66 -26.45 -2.82 -13.61
N ALA A 67 -26.12 -3.97 -13.01
CA ALA A 67 -25.99 -5.24 -13.73
C ALA A 67 -27.35 -5.79 -14.22
N GLY A 68 -28.45 -5.45 -13.54
CA GLY A 68 -29.80 -5.86 -13.93
C GLY A 68 -30.29 -5.21 -15.24
N ALA A 69 -31.23 -5.87 -15.92
CA ALA A 69 -31.86 -5.36 -17.15
C ALA A 69 -33.13 -4.53 -16.89
N ASP A 70 -33.62 -4.53 -15.64
CA ASP A 70 -34.92 -3.95 -15.26
C ASP A 70 -34.92 -2.42 -15.12
N ILE A 71 -33.79 -1.76 -15.38
CA ILE A 71 -33.59 -0.32 -15.18
C ILE A 71 -33.29 0.34 -16.53
N LYS A 72 -34.16 1.27 -16.93
CA LYS A 72 -34.07 2.01 -18.20
C LYS A 72 -32.97 3.06 -18.17
N ASP A 73 -32.92 3.87 -17.11
CA ASP A 73 -31.89 4.89 -16.93
C ASP A 73 -30.96 4.52 -15.78
N LYS A 74 -29.72 4.19 -16.13
CA LYS A 74 -28.67 3.77 -15.19
C LYS A 74 -27.74 4.92 -14.81
N GLN A 75 -27.86 6.11 -15.42
CA GLN A 75 -26.93 7.22 -15.16
C GLN A 75 -26.90 7.63 -13.69
N PRO A 76 -28.04 7.86 -12.99
CA PRO A 76 -28.02 8.25 -11.58
C PRO A 76 -27.35 7.22 -10.67
N LEU A 77 -27.49 5.93 -11.01
CA LEU A 77 -26.86 4.83 -10.29
C LEU A 77 -25.35 4.79 -10.54
N MET A 78 -24.92 5.02 -11.77
CA MET A 78 -23.50 5.10 -12.13
C MET A 78 -22.82 6.29 -11.45
N ASP A 79 -23.47 7.45 -11.42
CA ASP A 79 -22.96 8.64 -10.75
C ASP A 79 -22.82 8.45 -9.24
N ALA A 80 -23.87 7.92 -8.59
CA ALA A 80 -23.84 7.60 -7.16
C ALA A 80 -22.77 6.55 -6.83
N ARG A 81 -22.59 5.54 -7.69
CA ARG A 81 -21.51 4.56 -7.51
C ARG A 81 -20.13 5.22 -7.60
N LYS A 82 -19.93 6.10 -8.59
CA LYS A 82 -18.65 6.79 -8.80
C LYS A 82 -18.34 7.78 -7.68
N SER A 83 -19.36 8.47 -7.14
CA SER A 83 -19.17 9.38 -6.01
C SER A 83 -18.73 8.62 -4.76
N ILE A 84 -19.38 7.50 -4.43
CA ILE A 84 -18.98 6.64 -3.31
C ILE A 84 -17.56 6.10 -3.50
N GLU A 85 -17.19 5.68 -4.72
CA GLU A 85 -15.82 5.20 -5.00
C GLU A 85 -14.76 6.27 -4.74
N LYS A 86 -15.04 7.54 -5.06
CA LYS A 86 -14.14 8.67 -4.73
C LYS A 86 -14.00 8.87 -3.22
N ASP A 87 -15.11 8.81 -2.49
CA ASP A 87 -15.08 8.96 -1.02
C ASP A 87 -14.32 7.80 -0.35
N MET A 88 -14.43 6.59 -0.90
CA MET A 88 -13.64 5.43 -0.47
C MET A 88 -12.15 5.63 -0.71
N GLU A 89 -11.76 6.22 -1.82
CA GLU A 89 -10.36 6.53 -2.13
C GLU A 89 -9.81 7.62 -1.19
N ARG A 90 -10.58 8.70 -0.97
CA ARG A 90 -10.26 9.75 0.01
C ARG A 90 -10.05 9.14 1.40
N PHE A 91 -10.99 8.30 1.86
CA PHE A 91 -10.87 7.61 3.14
C PHE A 91 -9.64 6.71 3.21
N LYS A 92 -9.26 6.03 2.12
CA LYS A 92 -8.08 5.14 2.11
C LYS A 92 -6.76 5.90 2.20
N VAL A 93 -6.66 7.07 1.56
CA VAL A 93 -5.48 7.94 1.68
C VAL A 93 -5.36 8.47 3.10
N CYS A 94 -6.46 8.99 3.65
CA CYS A 94 -6.50 9.48 5.03
C CYS A 94 -6.29 8.38 6.07
N GLU A 95 -6.87 7.17 5.90
CA GLU A 95 -6.57 6.04 6.80
C GLU A 95 -5.09 5.64 6.71
N ARG A 96 -4.43 5.79 5.55
CA ARG A 96 -2.98 5.55 5.43
C ARG A 96 -2.19 6.66 6.12
N GLU A 97 -2.48 7.92 5.85
CA GLU A 97 -1.81 9.08 6.43
C GLU A 97 -2.03 9.13 7.94
N MET A 98 -3.23 8.84 8.44
CA MET A 98 -3.56 8.77 9.87
C MET A 98 -3.10 7.50 10.54
N LYS A 99 -2.97 6.38 9.84
CA LYS A 99 -2.32 5.19 10.42
C LYS A 99 -0.80 5.38 10.50
N MET A 100 -0.22 6.13 9.59
CA MET A 100 1.17 6.59 9.70
C MET A 100 1.33 7.70 10.74
N ALA A 101 0.40 8.66 10.83
CA ALA A 101 0.41 9.75 11.80
C ALA A 101 -0.08 9.32 13.20
N GLY A 102 -0.86 8.26 13.31
CA GLY A 102 -1.34 7.63 14.55
C GLY A 102 -0.37 6.59 15.10
N ARG A 103 0.51 6.04 14.24
CA ARG A 103 1.82 5.54 14.68
C ARG A 103 2.74 6.67 15.17
N ALA A 104 2.52 7.91 14.73
CA ALA A 104 3.22 9.12 15.17
C ALA A 104 2.40 9.99 16.15
N GLY A 105 1.53 9.38 16.96
CA GLY A 105 0.68 10.10 17.91
C GLY A 105 1.51 10.75 19.03
N VAL A 106 1.61 12.09 18.98
CA VAL A 106 2.35 12.96 19.92
C VAL A 106 3.87 12.79 19.83
N PRO A 107 4.68 13.85 19.64
CA PRO A 107 6.11 13.78 19.94
C PRO A 107 6.29 13.66 21.47
N LYS A 108 5.99 12.50 22.04
CA LYS A 108 6.83 11.99 23.11
C LYS A 108 8.14 11.64 22.41
N ALA A 109 9.27 12.10 22.97
CA ALA A 109 10.58 11.66 22.51
C ALA A 109 10.49 10.16 22.24
N ALA A 110 10.58 9.76 20.96
CA ALA A 110 10.48 8.37 20.58
C ALA A 110 11.42 7.60 21.49
N ASP A 111 10.94 6.51 22.10
CA ASP A 111 11.84 5.61 22.80
C ASP A 111 12.93 5.28 21.76
N PRO A 112 14.20 5.63 21.98
CA PRO A 112 15.24 5.58 20.94
C PRO A 112 15.28 4.24 20.21
N LYS A 113 14.85 3.18 20.90
CA LYS A 113 14.71 1.81 20.42
C LYS A 113 13.62 1.61 19.37
N GLU A 114 12.46 2.23 19.49
CA GLU A 114 11.36 2.07 18.53
C GLU A 114 11.64 2.85 17.23
N LYS A 115 12.20 4.06 17.37
CA LYS A 115 12.70 4.82 16.23
C LYS A 115 13.81 4.09 15.48
N ALA A 116 14.77 3.52 16.21
CA ALA A 116 15.84 2.73 15.59
C ALA A 116 15.30 1.48 14.88
N LYS A 117 14.21 0.86 15.37
CA LYS A 117 13.55 -0.26 14.66
C LYS A 117 12.94 0.18 13.34
N ASP A 118 12.23 1.30 13.33
CA ASP A 118 11.59 1.80 12.10
C ASP A 118 12.63 2.31 11.09
N ASP A 119 13.66 3.04 11.54
CA ASP A 119 14.77 3.46 10.68
C ASP A 119 15.52 2.24 10.09
N ALA A 120 15.69 1.17 10.87
CA ALA A 120 16.28 -0.08 10.40
C ALA A 120 15.39 -0.82 9.39
N ARG A 121 14.08 -0.87 9.60
CA ARG A 121 13.11 -1.46 8.65
C ARG A 121 13.14 -0.73 7.32
N ASP A 122 13.11 0.60 7.36
CA ASP A 122 13.11 1.43 6.15
C ASP A 122 14.42 1.26 5.37
N TRP A 123 15.57 1.22 6.06
CA TRP A 123 16.85 0.95 5.42
C TRP A 123 16.93 -0.46 4.80
N ILE A 124 16.44 -1.50 5.50
CA ILE A 124 16.41 -2.87 4.97
C ILE A 124 15.54 -2.94 3.71
N ASN A 125 14.34 -2.36 3.74
CA ASN A 125 13.42 -2.38 2.60
C ASN A 125 14.02 -1.63 1.39
N ALA A 126 14.63 -0.46 1.60
CA ALA A 126 15.30 0.28 0.54
C ALA A 126 16.49 -0.50 -0.06
N SER A 127 17.27 -1.19 0.79
CA SER A 127 18.38 -2.03 0.34
C SER A 127 17.91 -3.25 -0.45
N VAL A 128 16.81 -3.88 -0.03
CA VAL A 128 16.18 -4.99 -0.75
C VAL A 128 15.64 -4.53 -2.10
N GLU A 129 14.96 -3.39 -2.17
CA GLU A 129 14.43 -2.82 -3.42
C GLU A 129 15.57 -2.52 -4.40
N SER A 130 16.67 -1.90 -3.92
CA SER A 130 17.84 -1.60 -4.75
C SER A 130 18.52 -2.86 -5.30
N LEU A 131 18.74 -3.88 -4.46
CA LEU A 131 19.35 -5.13 -4.89
C LEU A 131 18.45 -5.91 -5.84
N THR A 132 17.14 -5.90 -5.61
CA THR A 132 16.16 -6.57 -6.48
C THR A 132 16.12 -5.92 -7.87
N GLY A 133 16.11 -4.58 -7.93
CA GLY A 133 16.19 -3.87 -9.20
C GLY A 133 17.48 -4.17 -9.98
N LYS A 134 18.63 -4.25 -9.30
CA LYS A 134 19.90 -4.65 -9.93
C LYS A 134 19.88 -6.10 -10.41
N VAL A 135 19.23 -7.00 -9.67
CA VAL A 135 19.05 -8.40 -10.10
C VAL A 135 18.24 -8.46 -11.39
N GLU A 136 17.12 -7.72 -11.48
CA GLU A 136 16.31 -7.67 -12.70
C GLU A 136 17.09 -7.09 -13.89
N GLU A 137 17.87 -6.04 -13.68
CA GLU A 137 18.75 -5.43 -14.70
C GLU A 137 19.80 -6.43 -15.21
N TYR A 138 20.51 -7.11 -14.31
CA TYR A 138 21.53 -8.08 -14.68
C TYR A 138 20.96 -9.36 -15.29
N GLU A 139 19.79 -9.83 -14.84
CA GLU A 139 19.10 -10.95 -15.48
C GLU A 139 18.68 -10.61 -16.91
N TYR A 140 18.24 -9.38 -17.17
CA TYR A 140 17.96 -8.89 -18.51
C TYR A 140 19.24 -8.82 -19.39
N GLU A 141 20.36 -8.29 -18.88
CA GLU A 141 21.66 -8.28 -19.58
C GLU A 141 22.12 -9.72 -19.89
N MET A 142 21.94 -10.65 -18.95
CA MET A 142 22.27 -12.06 -19.14
C MET A 142 21.42 -12.71 -20.26
N GLU A 143 20.12 -12.45 -20.31
CA GLU A 143 19.24 -12.96 -21.38
C GLU A 143 19.67 -12.44 -22.76
N GLU A 144 20.01 -11.16 -22.87
CA GLU A 144 20.50 -10.57 -24.12
C GLU A 144 21.82 -11.20 -24.57
N LEU A 145 22.76 -11.39 -23.65
CA LEU A 145 24.05 -12.05 -23.92
C LEU A 145 23.85 -13.51 -24.34
N GLN A 146 22.92 -14.25 -23.72
CA GLN A 146 22.62 -15.65 -24.07
C GLN A 146 21.99 -15.79 -25.47
N VAL A 147 21.16 -14.83 -25.92
CA VAL A 147 20.63 -14.80 -27.29
C VAL A 147 21.77 -14.66 -28.32
N ASN A 148 22.81 -13.90 -27.98
CA ASN A 148 23.98 -13.67 -28.83
C ASN A 148 24.99 -14.85 -28.85
N VAL A 149 25.05 -15.68 -27.80
CA VAL A 149 25.94 -16.86 -27.70
C VAL A 149 25.54 -18.03 -28.61
N LYS A 150 24.27 -18.08 -29.08
CA LYS A 150 23.77 -19.14 -29.99
C LYS A 150 24.48 -19.21 -31.36
N LYS A 151 25.43 -18.30 -31.67
CA LYS A 151 26.18 -18.22 -32.93
C LYS A 151 27.60 -18.81 -32.95
N LYS A 152 27.97 -19.68 -31.99
CA LYS A 152 29.26 -20.42 -31.85
C LYS A 152 30.37 -19.68 -31.08
N GLN A 153 30.38 -19.75 -29.75
CA GLN A 153 31.59 -19.71 -28.92
C GLN A 153 31.26 -19.98 -27.44
N LYS A 154 32.30 -20.23 -26.61
CA LYS A 154 32.18 -20.38 -25.14
C LYS A 154 31.39 -19.22 -24.52
N PRO A 155 30.68 -19.43 -23.39
CA PRO A 155 29.98 -18.36 -22.70
C PRO A 155 30.96 -17.20 -22.41
N PRO A 156 30.57 -15.95 -22.68
CA PRO A 156 31.42 -14.80 -22.45
C PRO A 156 31.72 -14.69 -20.95
N ALA A 157 32.95 -14.32 -20.59
CA ALA A 157 33.36 -14.18 -19.19
C ALA A 157 32.40 -13.30 -18.38
N ARG A 158 31.84 -12.27 -19.04
CA ARG A 158 30.80 -11.38 -18.51
C ARG A 158 29.52 -12.12 -18.06
N LEU A 159 29.09 -13.17 -18.76
CA LEU A 159 27.90 -13.94 -18.37
C LEU A 159 28.13 -14.68 -17.04
N THR A 160 29.30 -15.30 -16.89
CA THR A 160 29.68 -15.99 -15.65
C THR A 160 29.88 -15.01 -14.49
N GLU A 161 30.46 -13.83 -14.75
CA GLU A 161 30.57 -12.76 -13.76
C GLU A 161 29.20 -12.26 -13.29
N LEU A 162 28.25 -12.04 -14.22
CA LEU A 162 26.89 -11.62 -13.89
C LEU A 162 26.13 -12.69 -13.10
N GLU A 163 26.28 -13.97 -13.45
CA GLU A 163 25.70 -15.09 -12.69
C GLU A 163 26.16 -15.09 -11.23
N GLU A 164 27.46 -14.86 -10.98
CA GLU A 164 28.03 -14.77 -9.63
C GLU A 164 27.57 -13.52 -8.87
N VAL A 165 27.39 -12.38 -9.55
CA VAL A 165 26.89 -11.14 -8.95
C VAL A 165 25.40 -11.27 -8.60
N VAL A 166 24.58 -11.78 -9.50
CA VAL A 166 23.14 -12.01 -9.28
C VAL A 166 22.91 -13.01 -8.14
N ALA A 167 23.67 -14.11 -8.12
CA ALA A 167 23.58 -15.09 -7.03
C ALA A 167 23.91 -14.47 -5.66
N ARG A 168 24.94 -13.61 -5.60
CA ARG A 168 25.28 -12.86 -4.39
C ARG A 168 24.18 -11.87 -4.00
N HIS A 169 23.65 -11.09 -4.94
CA HIS A 169 22.56 -10.14 -4.65
C HIS A 169 21.31 -10.85 -4.11
N LYS A 170 20.93 -11.99 -4.68
CA LYS A 170 19.82 -12.82 -4.18
C LYS A 170 20.07 -13.36 -2.77
N ASP A 171 21.31 -13.77 -2.46
CA ASP A 171 21.68 -14.19 -1.11
C ASP A 171 21.62 -13.02 -0.11
N HIS A 172 22.09 -11.83 -0.49
CA HIS A 172 21.98 -10.61 0.34
C HIS A 172 20.52 -10.21 0.58
N VAL A 173 19.66 -10.25 -0.44
CA VAL A 173 18.20 -10.03 -0.29
C VAL A 173 17.61 -11.03 0.71
N GLY A 174 17.88 -12.32 0.55
CA GLY A 174 17.35 -13.35 1.45
C GLY A 174 17.86 -13.23 2.89
N ARG A 175 19.06 -12.70 3.11
CA ARG A 175 19.59 -12.38 4.44
C ARG A 175 18.91 -11.16 5.04
N LEU A 176 18.75 -10.08 4.27
CA LEU A 176 18.06 -8.85 4.68
C LEU A 176 16.59 -9.12 5.06
N GLU A 177 15.88 -9.97 4.30
CA GLU A 177 14.51 -10.38 4.64
C GLU A 177 14.42 -11.20 5.95
N LYS A 178 15.42 -12.06 6.22
CA LYS A 178 15.49 -12.79 7.50
C LYS A 178 15.72 -11.84 8.66
N VAL A 179 16.62 -10.86 8.47
CA VAL A 179 16.91 -9.83 9.47
C VAL A 179 15.68 -8.96 9.73
N LEU A 180 14.92 -8.58 8.69
CA LEU A 180 13.65 -7.87 8.83
C LEU A 180 12.66 -8.64 9.71
N ARG A 181 12.51 -9.95 9.49
CA ARG A 181 11.67 -10.82 10.33
C ARG A 181 12.16 -10.90 11.78
N CYS A 182 13.47 -10.90 12.00
CA CYS A 182 14.04 -10.90 13.35
C CYS A 182 13.80 -9.57 14.09
N ILE A 183 13.80 -8.45 13.38
CA ILE A 183 13.44 -7.13 13.94
C ILE A 183 11.95 -7.09 14.29
N ASP A 184 11.09 -7.61 13.40
CA ASP A 184 9.64 -7.66 13.60
C ASP A 184 9.25 -8.57 14.76
N ASN A 185 9.99 -9.66 14.98
CA ASN A 185 9.82 -10.58 16.09
C ASN A 185 10.61 -10.16 17.36
N GLU A 186 11.18 -8.96 17.38
CA GLU A 186 11.97 -8.40 18.50
C GLU A 186 13.14 -9.30 18.97
N THR A 187 13.66 -10.13 18.06
CA THR A 187 14.69 -11.13 18.35
C THR A 187 16.11 -10.58 18.18
N ILE A 188 16.27 -9.43 17.50
CA ILE A 188 17.54 -8.72 17.29
C ILE A 188 17.31 -7.24 17.65
N ALA A 189 18.26 -6.64 18.37
CA ALA A 189 18.20 -5.21 18.66
C ALA A 189 18.66 -4.37 17.46
N PRO A 190 18.07 -3.19 17.19
CA PRO A 190 18.49 -2.32 16.09
C PRO A 190 19.95 -1.90 16.13
N GLU A 191 20.52 -1.82 17.34
CA GLU A 191 21.92 -1.48 17.59
C GLU A 191 22.88 -2.54 17.01
N GLU A 192 22.44 -3.79 16.91
CA GLU A 192 23.21 -4.90 16.33
C GLU A 192 23.18 -4.89 14.79
N LEU A 193 22.39 -3.99 14.18
CA LEU A 193 22.30 -3.83 12.73
C LEU A 193 23.28 -2.80 12.18
N GLU A 194 23.87 -1.95 13.03
CA GLU A 194 24.78 -0.88 12.59
C GLU A 194 26.00 -1.47 11.86
N ASP A 195 26.54 -2.58 12.37
CA ASP A 195 27.67 -3.31 11.77
C ASP A 195 27.25 -3.94 10.42
N LEU A 196 26.09 -4.61 10.39
CA LEU A 196 25.54 -5.20 9.16
C LEU A 196 25.25 -4.12 8.10
N LYS A 197 24.77 -2.96 8.55
CA LYS A 197 24.48 -1.81 7.71
C LYS A 197 25.76 -1.26 7.10
N SER A 198 26.82 -1.10 7.89
CA SER A 198 28.12 -0.67 7.39
C SER A 198 28.69 -1.64 6.35
N ASP A 199 28.61 -2.95 6.61
CA ASP A 199 29.06 -4.00 5.69
C ASP A 199 28.26 -4.01 4.38
N MET A 200 26.93 -3.83 4.46
CA MET A 200 26.06 -3.78 3.29
C MET A 200 26.19 -2.49 2.49
N GLU A 201 26.39 -1.34 3.15
CA GLU A 201 26.67 -0.08 2.47
C GLU A 201 28.01 -0.16 1.73
N SER A 202 29.04 -0.77 2.35
CA SER A 202 30.33 -1.05 1.69
C SER A 202 30.15 -1.95 0.46
N TYR A 203 29.34 -3.01 0.58
CA TYR A 203 29.01 -3.90 -0.52
C TYR A 203 28.24 -3.19 -1.65
N LEU A 204 27.21 -2.41 -1.33
CA LEU A 204 26.38 -1.69 -2.30
C LEU A 204 27.20 -0.65 -3.07
N VAL A 205 28.12 0.06 -2.40
CA VAL A 205 29.07 0.99 -3.03
C VAL A 205 30.03 0.24 -3.95
N SER A 206 30.57 -0.90 -3.51
CA SER A 206 31.47 -1.71 -4.35
C SER A 206 30.80 -2.29 -5.60
N CYS A 207 29.47 -2.44 -5.58
CA CYS A 207 28.65 -2.90 -6.70
C CYS A 207 28.09 -1.76 -7.56
N GLN A 208 28.47 -0.50 -7.31
CA GLN A 208 28.14 0.65 -8.16
C GLN A 208 29.35 1.13 -8.99
N THR A 209 30.58 0.81 -8.58
CA THR A 209 31.83 0.97 -9.35
C THR A 209 32.12 -0.23 -10.23
#